data_AF-A0A2S7JJP2-F1
#
_entry.id   AF-A0A2S7JJP2-F1
#
_cell.length_a   1.000
_cell.length_b   1.000
_cell.length_c   1.000
_cell.angle_alpha   90.00
_cell.angle_beta   90.00
_cell.angle_gamma   90.00
#
_symmetry.space_group_name_H-M   'P 1'
#
loop_
_entity.id
_entity.type
_entity.pdbx_description
1 polymer ?
#
loop_
_entity_poly.entity_id
_entity_poly.type
_entity_poly.pdbx_seq_one_letter_code
_entity_poly.pdbx_strand_id
1 'polypeptide(L)'
;MMSPTATIKNPDSRDQLFDAFMTMAKRSFELCEQARANVVFYKTVLRKLDDGESIEAEVPEVKGMMADAVRLTVQRLLKLNQVRADEAWELADNYKSCFHTTVRSVLPEAELIPQYDVEYVGQVEVGDTKILVKTFRRNIQVKVHGSDEALDQLWIQVSFAAMMKST
;
A
#
# COMPACT_ATOMS: atom_id res chain seq x y z
N MET A 1 18.87 13.85 -18.18
CA MET A 1 18.66 12.43 -18.56
C MET A 1 17.65 12.43 -19.69
N MET A 2 17.90 11.73 -20.79
CA MET A 2 16.91 11.63 -21.87
C MET A 2 15.81 10.66 -21.44
N SER A 3 14.59 11.18 -21.30
CA SER A 3 13.38 10.39 -21.13
C SER A 3 13.22 9.49 -22.37
N PRO A 4 13.06 8.16 -22.23
CA PRO A 4 12.93 7.26 -23.37
C PRO A 4 11.70 7.62 -24.21
N THR A 5 11.88 7.80 -25.51
CA THR A 5 10.82 8.12 -26.47
C THR A 5 10.38 6.84 -27.18
N ALA A 6 9.09 6.52 -27.14
CA ALA A 6 8.52 5.40 -27.90
C ALA A 6 8.63 5.66 -29.40
N THR A 7 9.10 4.68 -30.17
CA THR A 7 9.07 4.72 -31.65
C THR A 7 7.76 4.19 -32.25
N ILE A 8 6.85 3.64 -31.44
CA ILE A 8 5.55 3.09 -31.87
C ILE A 8 4.48 3.42 -30.80
N LYS A 9 3.32 3.93 -31.25
CA LYS A 9 2.15 4.22 -30.40
C LYS A 9 1.59 2.91 -29.83
N ASN A 10 1.36 2.83 -28.52
CA ASN A 10 0.80 1.65 -27.89
C ASN A 10 -0.72 1.86 -27.71
N PRO A 11 -1.58 1.16 -28.45
CA PRO A 11 -3.02 1.41 -28.36
C PRO A 11 -3.62 1.06 -26.99
N ASP A 12 -2.90 0.28 -26.16
CA ASP A 12 -3.46 -0.36 -24.98
C ASP A 12 -2.84 0.15 -23.65
N SER A 13 -2.02 1.20 -23.66
CA SER A 13 -1.32 1.67 -22.44
C SER A 13 -2.26 2.00 -21.28
N ARG A 14 -3.45 2.54 -21.58
CA ARG A 14 -4.47 2.82 -20.56
C ARG A 14 -4.93 1.54 -19.87
N ASP A 15 -5.23 0.50 -20.62
CA ASP A 15 -5.72 -0.77 -20.10
C ASP A 15 -4.61 -1.51 -19.34
N GLN A 16 -3.38 -1.46 -19.85
CA GLN A 16 -2.21 -2.02 -19.17
C GLN A 16 -1.92 -1.33 -17.82
N LEU A 17 -1.98 0.01 -17.79
CA LEU A 17 -1.87 0.77 -16.54
C LEU A 17 -3.02 0.43 -15.59
N PHE A 18 -4.25 0.32 -16.10
CA PHE A 18 -5.40 -0.07 -15.30
C PHE A 18 -5.20 -1.44 -14.66
N ASP A 19 -4.82 -2.47 -15.43
CA ASP A 19 -4.65 -3.83 -14.93
C ASP A 19 -3.50 -3.94 -13.92
N ALA A 20 -2.38 -3.26 -14.19
CA ALA A 20 -1.24 -3.21 -13.28
C ALA A 20 -1.64 -2.57 -11.94
N PHE A 21 -2.31 -1.42 -11.97
CA PHE A 21 -2.71 -0.71 -10.76
C PHE A 21 -3.90 -1.36 -10.06
N MET A 22 -4.78 -2.08 -10.76
CA MET A 22 -5.83 -2.89 -10.15
C MET A 22 -5.22 -4.07 -9.37
N THR A 23 -4.23 -4.74 -9.95
CA THR A 23 -3.51 -5.84 -9.27
C THR A 23 -2.79 -5.33 -8.04
N MET A 24 -2.08 -4.20 -8.17
CA MET A 24 -1.40 -3.56 -7.05
C MET A 24 -2.38 -3.13 -5.97
N ALA A 25 -3.48 -2.48 -6.33
CA ALA A 25 -4.48 -2.00 -5.38
C ALA A 25 -5.11 -3.14 -4.57
N LYS A 26 -5.41 -4.28 -5.20
CA LYS A 26 -5.88 -5.49 -4.51
C LYS A 26 -4.87 -5.96 -3.47
N ARG A 27 -3.61 -6.08 -3.86
CA ARG A 27 -2.53 -6.48 -2.95
C ARG A 27 -2.34 -5.49 -1.80
N SER A 28 -2.30 -4.19 -2.09
CA SER A 28 -2.16 -3.12 -1.09
C SER A 28 -3.30 -3.15 -0.08
N PHE A 29 -4.54 -3.33 -0.56
CA PHE A 29 -5.71 -3.45 0.29
C PHE A 29 -5.61 -4.68 1.23
N GLU A 30 -5.23 -5.85 0.70
CA GLU A 30 -5.06 -7.06 1.51
C GLU A 30 -3.96 -6.92 2.58
N LEU A 31 -2.81 -6.36 2.21
CA LEU A 31 -1.71 -6.09 3.14
C LEU A 31 -2.14 -5.12 4.24
N CYS A 32 -2.90 -4.09 3.89
CA CYS A 32 -3.41 -3.14 4.84
C CYS A 32 -4.41 -3.78 5.82
N GLU A 33 -5.36 -4.57 5.32
CA GLU A 33 -6.32 -5.28 6.17
C GLU A 33 -5.61 -6.25 7.14
N GLN A 34 -4.61 -6.98 6.65
CA GLN A 34 -3.80 -7.87 7.49
C GLN A 34 -3.03 -7.10 8.58
N ALA A 35 -2.37 -6.01 8.20
CA ALA A 35 -1.64 -5.17 9.14
C ALA A 35 -2.57 -4.57 10.21
N ARG A 36 -3.79 -4.13 9.82
CA ARG A 36 -4.79 -3.62 10.76
C ARG A 36 -5.33 -4.69 11.70
N ALA A 37 -5.59 -5.91 11.21
CA ALA A 37 -5.99 -7.02 12.07
C ALA A 37 -4.92 -7.29 13.15
N ASN A 38 -3.64 -7.26 12.77
CA ASN A 38 -2.53 -7.38 13.71
C ASN A 38 -2.49 -6.23 14.72
N VAL A 39 -2.76 -4.99 14.31
CA VAL A 39 -2.85 -3.83 15.22
C VAL A 39 -3.93 -4.05 16.28
N VAL A 40 -5.12 -4.54 15.90
CA VAL A 40 -6.20 -4.85 16.85
C VAL A 40 -5.76 -5.96 17.81
N PHE A 41 -5.16 -7.02 17.30
CA PHE A 41 -4.63 -8.12 18.10
C PHE A 41 -3.62 -7.64 19.14
N TYR A 42 -2.58 -6.90 18.73
CA TYR A 42 -1.54 -6.44 19.66
C TYR A 42 -2.06 -5.41 20.67
N LYS A 43 -3.05 -4.59 20.33
CA LYS A 43 -3.73 -3.72 21.31
C LYS A 43 -4.44 -4.54 22.39
N THR A 44 -5.13 -5.61 22.01
CA THR A 44 -5.78 -6.52 22.97
C THR A 44 -4.75 -7.21 23.87
N VAL A 45 -3.64 -7.68 23.30
CA VAL A 45 -2.53 -8.28 24.07
C VAL A 45 -1.94 -7.28 25.05
N LEU A 46 -1.66 -6.05 24.64
CA LEU A 46 -1.16 -5.00 25.55
C LEU A 46 -2.12 -4.74 26.70
N ARG A 47 -3.43 -4.66 26.43
CA ARG A 47 -4.43 -4.48 27.47
C ARG A 47 -4.40 -5.61 28.50
N LYS A 48 -4.35 -6.86 28.06
CA LYS A 48 -4.21 -8.02 28.97
C LYS A 48 -2.96 -7.91 29.85
N LEU A 49 -1.82 -7.56 29.24
CA LEU A 49 -0.57 -7.36 29.98
C LEU A 49 -0.66 -6.20 30.97
N ASP A 50 -1.37 -5.13 30.63
CA ASP A 50 -1.62 -3.97 31.50
C ASP A 50 -2.55 -4.32 32.66
N ASP A 51 -3.51 -5.23 32.45
CA ASP A 51 -4.40 -5.79 33.46
C ASP A 51 -3.73 -6.89 34.31
N GLY A 52 -2.47 -7.23 34.02
CA GLY A 52 -1.70 -8.26 34.74
C GLY A 52 -2.04 -9.70 34.36
N GLU A 53 -2.80 -9.89 33.28
CA GLU A 53 -3.16 -11.22 32.77
C GLU A 53 -1.96 -11.88 32.06
N SER A 54 -1.79 -13.19 32.28
CA SER A 54 -0.79 -13.98 31.57
C SER A 54 -1.28 -14.33 30.16
N ILE A 55 -0.39 -14.18 29.17
CA ILE A 55 -0.63 -14.57 27.78
C ILE A 55 0.05 -15.90 27.41
N GLU A 56 0.66 -16.61 28.36
CA GLU A 56 1.43 -17.84 28.09
C GLU A 56 0.60 -18.97 27.47
N ALA A 57 -0.71 -19.00 27.71
CA ALA A 57 -1.61 -19.98 27.08
C ALA A 57 -1.86 -19.68 25.59
N GLU A 58 -1.80 -18.41 25.20
CA GLU A 58 -2.00 -17.95 23.82
C GLU A 58 -0.68 -17.90 23.04
N VAL A 59 0.42 -17.57 23.73
CA VAL A 59 1.76 -17.44 23.20
C VAL A 59 2.74 -18.19 24.11
N PRO A 60 2.87 -19.52 23.95
CA PRO A 60 3.75 -20.33 24.80
C PRO A 60 5.22 -19.88 24.80
N GLU A 61 5.67 -19.20 23.75
CA GLU A 61 7.03 -18.66 23.60
C GLU A 61 7.38 -17.60 24.63
N VAL A 62 6.39 -16.95 25.26
CA VAL A 62 6.65 -15.94 26.30
C VAL A 62 6.88 -16.55 27.69
N LYS A 63 6.74 -17.88 27.83
CA LYS A 63 6.83 -18.55 29.11
C LYS A 63 8.20 -18.34 29.77
N GLY A 64 8.18 -17.81 30.99
CA GLY A 64 9.39 -17.51 31.75
C GLY A 64 10.16 -16.26 31.28
N MET A 65 9.64 -15.50 30.32
CA MET A 65 10.19 -14.19 29.95
C MET A 65 9.80 -13.12 30.97
N MET A 66 10.62 -12.07 31.09
CA MET A 66 10.28 -10.90 31.90
C MET A 66 9.11 -10.13 31.29
N ALA A 67 8.12 -9.77 32.11
CA ALA A 67 6.91 -9.07 31.67
C ALA A 67 7.21 -7.79 30.87
N ASP A 68 8.20 -7.01 31.30
CA ASP A 68 8.61 -5.79 30.59
C ASP A 68 9.20 -6.07 29.20
N ALA A 69 9.95 -7.16 29.05
CA ALA A 69 10.53 -7.55 27.76
C ALA A 69 9.42 -8.02 26.79
N VAL A 70 8.42 -8.75 27.30
CA VAL A 70 7.23 -9.15 26.53
C VAL A 70 6.45 -7.90 26.10
N ARG A 71 6.14 -6.99 27.03
CA ARG A 71 5.43 -5.73 26.74
C ARG A 71 6.14 -4.91 25.68
N LEU A 72 7.46 -4.68 25.82
CA LEU A 72 8.27 -3.94 24.85
C LEU A 72 8.21 -4.58 23.45
N THR A 73 8.24 -5.90 23.37
CA THR A 73 8.17 -6.64 22.11
C THR A 73 6.80 -6.45 21.45
N VAL A 74 5.72 -6.58 22.20
CA VAL A 74 4.36 -6.36 21.70
C VAL A 74 4.17 -4.92 21.22
N GLN A 75 4.70 -3.92 21.95
CA GLN A 75 4.68 -2.52 21.52
C GLN A 75 5.42 -2.28 20.20
N ARG A 76 6.58 -2.93 20.01
CA ARG A 76 7.34 -2.85 18.75
C ARG A 76 6.57 -3.49 17.60
N LEU A 77 5.94 -4.64 17.82
CA LEU A 77 5.12 -5.32 16.82
C LEU A 77 3.87 -4.52 16.46
N LEU A 78 3.22 -3.90 17.45
CA LEU A 78 2.12 -2.96 17.24
C LEU A 78 2.57 -1.82 16.32
N LYS A 79 3.67 -1.14 16.66
CA LYS A 79 4.20 -0.02 15.87
C LYS A 79 4.57 -0.44 14.46
N LEU A 80 5.22 -1.60 14.30
CA LEU A 80 5.55 -2.16 12.99
C LEU A 80 4.32 -2.36 12.11
N ASN A 81 3.23 -2.90 12.67
CA ASN A 81 2.02 -3.13 11.89
C ASN A 81 1.23 -1.85 11.62
N GLN A 82 1.34 -0.82 12.47
CA GLN A 82 0.83 0.52 12.14
C GLN A 82 1.55 1.07 10.91
N VAL A 83 2.89 1.05 10.91
CA VAL A 83 3.70 1.49 9.77
C VAL A 83 3.38 0.69 8.51
N ARG A 84 3.25 -0.64 8.60
CA ARG A 84 2.87 -1.48 7.45
C ARG A 84 1.50 -1.14 6.88
N ALA A 85 0.54 -0.75 7.72
CA ALA A 85 -0.77 -0.33 7.24
C ALA A 85 -0.70 1.00 6.50
N ASP A 86 0.12 1.94 6.99
CA ASP A 86 0.32 3.24 6.35
C ASP A 86 1.09 3.12 5.02
N GLU A 87 2.11 2.27 4.99
CA GLU A 87 2.98 2.04 3.81
C GLU A 87 2.38 1.06 2.79
N ALA A 88 1.27 0.39 3.07
CA ALA A 88 0.70 -0.62 2.17
C ALA A 88 0.33 -0.07 0.78
N TRP A 89 0.04 1.22 0.69
CA TRP A 89 -0.31 1.94 -0.53
C TRP A 89 0.87 2.65 -1.19
N GLU A 90 2.05 2.60 -0.57
CA GLU A 90 3.25 3.14 -1.18
C GLU A 90 3.69 2.26 -2.36
N LEU A 91 4.16 2.92 -3.42
CA LEU A 91 4.76 2.21 -4.54
C LEU A 91 6.11 1.61 -4.12
N ALA A 92 6.46 0.47 -4.72
CA ALA A 92 7.81 -0.05 -4.59
C ALA A 92 8.84 0.99 -5.05
N ASP A 93 10.03 1.00 -4.43
CA ASP A 93 11.01 2.07 -4.59
C ASP A 93 11.38 2.35 -6.05
N ASN A 94 11.40 1.31 -6.89
CA ASN A 94 11.70 1.42 -8.32
C ASN A 94 10.65 2.25 -9.10
N TYR A 95 9.41 2.35 -8.61
CA TYR A 95 8.33 3.13 -9.24
C TYR A 95 8.16 4.53 -8.61
N LYS A 96 8.81 4.84 -7.49
CA LYS A 96 8.67 6.14 -6.81
C LYS A 96 9.15 7.31 -7.67
N SER A 97 10.06 7.07 -8.61
CA SER A 97 10.51 8.09 -9.57
C SER A 97 9.52 8.34 -10.71
N CYS A 98 8.52 7.47 -10.89
CA CYS A 98 7.51 7.62 -11.94
C CYS A 98 6.27 8.38 -11.43
N PHE A 99 6.06 8.46 -10.11
CA PHE A 99 4.82 8.98 -9.54
C PHE A 99 5.04 9.83 -8.30
N HIS A 100 4.19 10.85 -8.15
CA HIS A 100 3.88 11.41 -6.85
C HIS A 100 2.65 10.70 -6.27
N THR A 101 2.80 10.09 -5.10
CA THR A 101 1.73 9.35 -4.41
C THR A 101 1.10 10.20 -3.32
N THR A 102 -0.23 10.27 -3.30
CA THR A 102 -1.00 10.82 -2.19
C THR A 102 -1.97 9.75 -1.70
N VAL A 103 -1.83 9.35 -0.44
CA VAL A 103 -2.72 8.39 0.22
C VAL A 103 -3.61 9.14 1.21
N ARG A 104 -4.93 9.00 1.08
CA ARG A 104 -5.90 9.48 2.07
C ARG A 104 -6.69 8.29 2.59
N SER A 105 -6.93 8.26 3.89
CA SER A 105 -7.76 7.23 4.50
C SER A 105 -8.77 7.84 5.47
N VAL A 106 -9.94 7.23 5.53
CA VAL A 106 -10.97 7.55 6.51
C VAL A 106 -11.59 6.26 7.01
N LEU A 107 -11.81 6.13 8.33
CA LEU A 107 -12.62 5.07 8.91
C LEU A 107 -13.94 5.70 9.37
N PRO A 108 -15.02 5.61 8.57
CA PRO A 108 -16.34 6.08 8.99
C PRO A 108 -16.81 5.34 10.25
N GLU A 109 -17.52 6.03 11.14
CA GLU A 109 -17.98 5.49 12.43
C GLU A 109 -18.83 4.22 12.30
N ALA A 110 -19.58 4.09 11.20
CA ALA A 110 -20.45 2.95 10.91
C ALA A 110 -19.77 1.80 10.12
N GLU A 111 -18.47 1.90 9.81
CA GLU A 111 -17.76 0.91 8.99
C GLU A 111 -16.59 0.28 9.75
N LEU A 112 -16.36 -1.01 9.51
CA LEU A 112 -15.25 -1.75 10.12
C LEU A 112 -13.95 -1.64 9.32
N ILE A 113 -14.06 -1.27 8.05
CA ILE A 113 -12.97 -1.23 7.08
C ILE A 113 -12.75 0.22 6.64
N PRO A 114 -11.52 0.73 6.65
CA PRO A 114 -11.24 2.07 6.15
C PRO A 114 -11.49 2.17 4.64
N GLN A 115 -11.91 3.35 4.25
CA GLN A 115 -11.96 3.76 2.85
C GLN A 115 -10.65 4.47 2.53
N TYR A 116 -10.06 4.11 1.40
CA TYR A 116 -8.84 4.69 0.87
C TYR A 116 -9.15 5.47 -0.40
N ASP A 117 -8.56 6.65 -0.51
CA ASP A 117 -8.52 7.45 -1.73
C ASP A 117 -7.03 7.69 -2.03
N VAL A 118 -6.51 6.95 -3.00
CA VAL A 118 -5.10 6.97 -3.37
C VAL A 118 -4.97 7.54 -4.77
N GLU A 119 -4.05 8.48 -4.89
CA GLU A 119 -3.77 9.19 -6.11
C GLU A 119 -2.30 9.02 -6.47
N TYR A 120 -2.04 8.46 -7.64
CA TYR A 120 -0.72 8.37 -8.23
C TYR A 120 -0.66 9.33 -9.43
N VAL A 121 0.07 10.42 -9.29
CA VAL A 121 0.26 11.41 -10.36
C VAL A 121 1.54 11.08 -11.10
N GLY A 122 1.43 10.71 -12.38
CA GLY A 122 2.59 10.32 -13.19
C GLY A 122 3.45 11.52 -13.56
N GLN A 123 4.77 11.35 -13.45
CA GLN A 123 5.78 12.37 -13.76
C GLN A 123 6.23 12.25 -15.21
N VAL A 124 5.36 12.63 -16.14
CA VAL A 124 5.63 12.63 -17.57
C VAL A 124 5.74 14.04 -18.12
N GLU A 125 6.57 14.22 -19.15
CA GLU A 125 6.77 15.53 -19.80
C GLU A 125 5.54 15.91 -20.65
N VAL A 126 4.87 14.91 -21.24
CA VAL A 126 3.73 15.11 -22.12
C VAL A 126 2.43 15.11 -21.33
N GLY A 127 2.17 16.20 -20.59
CA GLY A 127 0.89 16.47 -19.92
C GLY A 127 0.63 15.65 -18.64
N ASP A 128 -0.50 15.92 -17.99
CA ASP A 128 -0.81 15.33 -16.70
C ASP A 128 -1.40 13.91 -16.84
N THR A 129 -0.83 12.96 -16.11
CA THR A 129 -1.38 11.61 -15.95
C THR A 129 -1.70 11.33 -14.50
N LYS A 130 -2.82 10.64 -14.24
CA LYS A 130 -3.27 10.35 -12.88
C LYS A 130 -3.97 9.00 -12.83
N ILE A 131 -3.61 8.21 -11.82
CA ILE A 131 -4.28 6.95 -11.50
C ILE A 131 -4.92 7.12 -10.13
N LEU A 132 -6.24 6.96 -10.09
CA LEU A 132 -7.05 7.06 -8.88
C LEU A 132 -7.48 5.68 -8.44
N VAL A 133 -7.24 5.36 -7.17
CA VAL A 133 -7.73 4.15 -6.52
C VAL A 133 -8.65 4.55 -5.39
N LYS A 134 -9.89 4.08 -5.43
CA LYS A 134 -10.86 4.27 -4.36
C LYS A 134 -11.32 2.93 -3.81
N THR A 135 -11.40 2.83 -2.49
CA THR A 135 -11.94 1.64 -1.84
C THR A 135 -13.23 1.97 -1.09
N PHE A 136 -14.18 1.05 -1.19
CA PHE A 136 -15.38 1.03 -0.36
C PHE A 136 -15.63 -0.39 0.09
N ARG A 137 -15.48 -0.65 1.39
CA ARG A 137 -15.41 -2.00 1.95
C ARG A 137 -14.32 -2.80 1.21
N ARG A 138 -14.67 -3.94 0.62
CA ARG A 138 -13.76 -4.78 -0.18
C ARG A 138 -13.78 -4.46 -1.68
N ASN A 139 -14.57 -3.47 -2.09
CA ASN A 139 -14.62 -3.06 -3.49
C ASN A 139 -13.48 -2.08 -3.78
N ILE A 140 -12.78 -2.29 -4.89
CA ILE A 140 -11.69 -1.46 -5.35
C ILE A 140 -12.05 -0.94 -6.73
N GLN A 141 -11.99 0.37 -6.89
CA GLN A 141 -12.16 1.04 -8.17
C GLN A 141 -10.85 1.70 -8.55
N VAL A 142 -10.39 1.44 -9.78
CA VAL A 142 -9.25 2.13 -10.38
C VAL A 142 -9.74 2.96 -11.57
N LYS A 143 -9.22 4.17 -11.72
CA LYS A 143 -9.46 5.03 -12.88
C LYS A 143 -8.13 5.58 -13.37
N VAL A 144 -7.93 5.54 -14.69
CA VAL A 144 -6.73 6.07 -15.35
C VAL A 144 -7.13 7.31 -16.16
N HIS A 145 -6.49 8.43 -15.86
CA HIS A 145 -6.71 9.73 -16.48
C HIS A 145 -5.44 10.21 -17.18
N GLY A 146 -5.61 10.79 -18.37
CA GLY A 146 -4.52 11.29 -19.21
C GLY A 146 -4.85 11.13 -20.69
N SER A 147 -4.18 11.90 -21.54
CA SER A 147 -4.19 11.68 -22.99
C SER A 147 -3.47 10.37 -23.32
N ASP A 148 -3.80 9.75 -24.45
CA ASP A 148 -3.18 8.46 -24.82
C ASP A 148 -1.65 8.59 -24.96
N GLU A 149 -1.16 9.72 -25.47
CA GLU A 149 0.28 10.00 -25.58
C GLU A 149 0.98 10.09 -24.20
N ALA A 150 0.34 10.76 -23.25
CA ALA A 150 0.84 10.87 -21.87
C ALA A 150 0.90 9.50 -21.19
N LEU A 151 -0.14 8.69 -21.40
CA LEU A 151 -0.25 7.34 -20.84
C LEU A 151 0.74 6.37 -21.48
N ASP A 152 1.01 6.49 -22.78
CA ASP A 152 2.07 5.74 -23.47
C ASP A 152 3.44 6.03 -22.85
N GLN A 153 3.77 7.32 -22.65
CA GLN A 153 5.03 7.70 -22.01
C GLN A 153 5.12 7.17 -20.58
N LEU A 154 4.03 7.27 -19.80
CA LEU A 154 3.99 6.76 -18.43
C LEU A 154 4.21 5.24 -18.40
N TRP A 155 3.52 4.49 -19.26
CA TRP A 155 3.65 3.04 -19.33
C TRP A 155 5.09 2.61 -19.63
N ILE A 156 5.77 3.33 -20.52
CA ILE A 156 7.19 3.09 -20.82
C ILE A 156 8.05 3.30 -19.59
N GLN A 157 7.90 4.43 -18.89
CA GLN A 157 8.64 4.70 -17.65
C GLN A 157 8.43 3.60 -16.61
N VAL A 158 7.18 3.17 -16.41
CA VAL A 158 6.83 2.09 -15.47
C VAL A 158 7.45 0.76 -15.92
N SER A 159 7.41 0.44 -17.20
CA SER A 159 8.00 -0.79 -17.76
C SER A 159 9.52 -0.81 -17.58
N PHE A 160 10.21 0.30 -17.82
CA PHE A 160 11.64 0.44 -17.56
C PHE A 160 11.96 0.30 -16.07
N ALA A 161 11.19 0.94 -15.19
CA ALA A 161 11.32 0.81 -13.75
C ALA A 161 11.13 -0.65 -13.27
N ALA A 162 10.21 -1.40 -13.88
CA ALA A 162 10.00 -2.81 -13.57
C ALA A 162 11.22 -3.67 -13.99
N MET A 163 11.80 -3.41 -15.16
CA MET A 163 12.99 -4.14 -15.66
C MET A 163 14.23 -3.91 -14.79
N MET A 164 14.46 -2.67 -14.34
CA MET A 164 15.62 -2.36 -13.48
C MET A 164 15.60 -3.07 -12.13
N LYS A 165 14.42 -3.49 -11.64
CA LYS A 165 14.31 -4.31 -10.42
C LYS A 165 14.76 -5.76 -10.64
N SER A 166 14.73 -6.24 -11.88
CA SER A 166 15.05 -7.63 -12.22
C SER A 166 16.54 -7.88 -12.52
N THR A 167 17.37 -6.84 -12.42
CA THR A 167 18.83 -6.88 -12.62
C THR A 167 19.55 -6.74 -11.29
#